data_AF-A0A6A4WHR9-F1
#
_entry.id   AF-A0A6A4WHR9-F1
#
_cell.length_a   1.000
_cell.length_b   1.000
_cell.length_c   1.000
_cell.angle_alpha   90.00
_cell.angle_beta   90.00
_cell.angle_gamma   90.00
#
_symmetry.space_group_name_H-M   'P 1'
#
loop_
_entity.id
_entity.type
_entity.pdbx_description
1 polymer ?
#
loop_
_entity_poly.entity_id
_entity_poly.type
_entity_poly.pdbx_seq_one_letter_code
_entity_poly.pdbx_strand_id
1 'polypeptide(L)'
;MGLECLACCWPIPPADGGGRTSDGVCSAMGNSNSNEENRRRSNRSGYSSEFGVDVTDDMLEEQRRIFNQIQADDRRRAEELRERQQQQQQLEAERERQRRTERERQRRTLPTPVPSAPPPPAPAQAGISLPQVCYRHNTQQGCANRSCRRLHICRLFLADICKHGANCRYGHSLTTVHNQVVCNRYNLDTSRELASIQKLRRAFDENEELPPSGYARHLERCFKFGSKTSCTLSDCYRIHICRQFIAGTCGRTNCKFGHDLHTTHNNSVLSRHRVTRMRDSEIIELLRQKENPDGLQAGGAAAPSAPSVNSRRQQSAKPAGGPNQKKTGGATAPASPAGISDELQCPVCLDMFNRATTLGCGHTFCAQCLEDTRRSSDKCPMCPMCRAVITSSTHSVTLDNIIRSVLASQ
;
A
#
# COMPACT_ATOMS: atom_id res chain seq x y z
N MET A 1 7.86 -11.16 -50.25
CA MET A 1 9.03 -12.03 -50.08
C MET A 1 9.01 -12.48 -48.63
N GLY A 2 8.71 -13.76 -48.43
CA GLY A 2 8.52 -14.35 -47.11
C GLY A 2 9.84 -14.58 -46.38
N LEU A 3 9.76 -14.60 -45.06
CA LEU A 3 10.73 -15.24 -44.18
C LEU A 3 9.92 -16.03 -43.15
N GLU A 4 9.70 -17.30 -43.51
CA GLU A 4 9.36 -18.37 -42.59
C GLU A 4 10.54 -18.57 -41.62
N CYS A 5 10.27 -18.88 -40.36
CA CYS A 5 11.28 -19.49 -39.50
C CYS A 5 10.64 -20.64 -38.73
N LEU A 6 11.05 -21.83 -39.13
CA LEU A 6 10.60 -23.14 -38.69
C LEU A 6 11.07 -23.48 -37.27
N ALA A 7 10.31 -24.39 -36.68
CA ALA A 7 10.50 -25.21 -35.49
C ALA A 7 11.92 -25.41 -34.91
N CYS A 8 12.00 -25.44 -33.58
CA CYS A 8 12.82 -26.41 -32.83
C CYS A 8 12.08 -26.86 -31.56
N CYS A 9 11.82 -28.17 -31.48
CA CYS A 9 11.32 -28.91 -30.32
C CYS A 9 12.49 -29.50 -29.51
N TRP A 10 12.19 -29.82 -28.23
CA TRP A 10 12.83 -30.83 -27.35
C TRP A 10 13.98 -30.38 -26.42
N PRO A 11 14.24 -31.02 -25.25
CA PRO A 11 13.36 -31.35 -24.11
C PRO A 11 13.95 -31.06 -22.70
N ILE A 12 13.15 -31.37 -21.68
CA ILE A 12 13.45 -31.58 -20.25
C ILE A 12 14.44 -32.76 -20.03
N PRO A 13 15.26 -32.75 -18.95
CA PRO A 13 15.39 -33.94 -18.12
C PRO A 13 15.23 -33.68 -16.58
N PRO A 14 14.99 -34.74 -15.76
CA PRO A 14 14.47 -34.64 -14.39
C PRO A 14 15.44 -35.10 -13.27
N ALA A 15 14.99 -34.89 -12.01
CA ALA A 15 15.22 -35.67 -10.76
C ALA A 15 16.68 -35.79 -10.23
N ASP A 16 17.07 -35.85 -8.96
CA ASP A 16 16.56 -36.14 -7.60
C ASP A 16 17.62 -35.55 -6.62
N GLY A 17 17.51 -35.36 -5.30
CA GLY A 17 16.58 -35.78 -4.26
C GLY A 17 17.28 -35.73 -2.89
N GLY A 18 16.51 -35.49 -1.81
CA GLY A 18 16.82 -35.81 -0.40
C GLY A 18 17.68 -34.80 0.39
N GLY A 19 17.37 -34.39 1.62
CA GLY A 19 16.31 -34.71 2.59
C GLY A 19 16.33 -33.65 3.71
N ARG A 20 15.17 -33.28 4.28
CA ARG A 20 14.74 -33.58 5.68
C ARG A 20 15.78 -33.14 6.75
N THR A 21 15.49 -32.27 7.72
CA THR A 21 14.37 -32.32 8.69
C THR A 21 14.13 -30.98 9.42
N SER A 22 12.85 -30.65 9.63
CA SER A 22 12.15 -30.10 10.82
C SER A 22 12.76 -29.03 11.74
N ASP A 23 11.96 -27.96 11.92
CA ASP A 23 11.39 -27.41 13.17
C ASP A 23 12.35 -27.11 14.34
N GLY A 24 12.30 -25.99 15.07
CA GLY A 24 11.30 -24.94 15.21
C GLY A 24 11.45 -24.29 16.59
N VAL A 25 11.13 -22.99 16.65
CA VAL A 25 10.54 -22.25 17.79
C VAL A 25 11.40 -21.92 19.04
N CYS A 26 11.72 -20.61 19.11
CA CYS A 26 11.48 -19.66 20.20
C CYS A 26 11.46 -20.07 21.70
N SER A 27 12.30 -19.32 22.44
CA SER A 27 11.97 -18.50 23.63
C SER A 27 12.41 -18.98 25.03
N ALA A 28 13.11 -18.03 25.66
CA ALA A 28 13.03 -17.60 27.06
C ALA A 28 13.88 -18.31 28.14
N MET A 29 14.71 -17.45 28.75
CA MET A 29 15.12 -17.40 30.16
C MET A 29 16.06 -18.49 30.70
N GLY A 30 17.32 -18.10 30.88
CA GLY A 30 18.24 -18.72 31.84
C GLY A 30 18.72 -17.67 32.83
N ASN A 31 18.18 -17.71 34.05
CA ASN A 31 18.82 -17.17 35.23
C ASN A 31 18.73 -18.25 36.30
N SER A 32 19.86 -18.87 36.66
CA SER A 32 20.22 -19.34 38.00
C SER A 32 21.47 -20.21 37.92
N ASN A 33 22.50 -19.71 38.59
CA ASN A 33 23.74 -20.36 38.94
C ASN A 33 23.52 -21.62 39.80
N SER A 34 24.62 -22.38 39.91
CA SER A 34 24.99 -23.38 40.94
C SER A 34 24.63 -24.85 40.65
N ASN A 35 25.68 -25.61 40.30
CA ASN A 35 25.91 -27.08 40.47
C ASN A 35 26.48 -27.84 39.26
N GLU A 36 27.46 -27.28 38.53
CA GLU A 36 28.24 -28.05 37.53
C GLU A 36 29.75 -28.09 37.85
N GLU A 37 30.14 -27.85 39.11
CA GLU A 37 31.56 -27.82 39.50
C GLU A 37 32.07 -29.16 40.06
N ASN A 38 31.18 -30.14 40.25
CA ASN A 38 31.52 -31.45 40.83
C ASN A 38 31.48 -32.64 39.83
N ARG A 39 31.32 -32.37 38.52
CA ARG A 39 31.29 -33.42 37.47
C ARG A 39 32.54 -33.49 36.59
N ARG A 40 33.49 -32.55 36.73
CA ARG A 40 34.70 -32.48 35.88
C ARG A 40 35.94 -33.19 36.44
N ARG A 41 35.79 -34.02 37.48
CA ARG A 41 36.92 -34.76 38.08
C ARG A 41 37.07 -36.24 37.67
N SER A 42 36.25 -36.76 36.75
CA SER A 42 36.27 -38.22 36.46
C SER A 42 36.62 -38.65 35.03
N ASN A 43 37.00 -37.78 34.10
CA ASN A 43 37.46 -38.20 32.77
C ASN A 43 38.88 -37.72 32.50
N ARG A 44 39.82 -38.28 33.25
CA ARG A 44 41.25 -38.28 32.92
C ARG A 44 41.64 -39.70 32.53
N SER A 45 41.50 -40.04 31.25
CA SER A 45 42.16 -41.20 30.63
C SER A 45 41.95 -41.18 29.11
N GLY A 46 43.04 -41.07 28.35
CA GLY A 46 43.13 -41.65 27.01
C GLY A 46 42.89 -40.75 25.80
N TYR A 47 43.85 -39.86 25.48
CA TYR A 47 44.38 -39.75 24.11
C TYR A 47 45.72 -39.01 24.15
N SER A 48 46.77 -39.65 23.61
CA SER A 48 48.10 -39.10 23.43
C SER A 48 48.33 -38.91 21.94
N SER A 49 48.58 -37.68 21.48
CA SER A 49 49.66 -37.40 20.50
C SER A 49 49.81 -35.89 20.25
N GLU A 50 51.00 -35.41 20.59
CA GLU A 50 51.87 -34.59 19.75
C GLU A 50 51.56 -33.09 19.58
N PHE A 51 52.59 -32.29 19.90
CA PHE A 51 52.68 -30.82 19.97
C PHE A 51 52.19 -30.14 21.26
N GLY A 52 52.76 -30.57 22.39
CA GLY A 52 52.80 -29.73 23.61
C GLY A 52 53.96 -28.74 23.51
N VAL A 53 53.67 -27.47 23.19
CA VAL A 53 54.59 -26.37 23.47
C VAL A 53 54.39 -26.01 24.94
N ASP A 54 55.35 -26.36 25.79
CA ASP A 54 55.34 -25.95 27.19
C ASP A 54 55.41 -24.41 27.24
N VAL A 55 54.29 -23.78 27.57
CA VAL A 55 54.22 -22.34 27.79
C VAL A 55 54.91 -22.04 29.11
N THR A 56 56.09 -21.41 29.06
CA THR A 56 56.82 -21.01 30.25
C THR A 56 56.09 -19.86 30.97
N ASP A 57 56.23 -19.74 32.29
CA ASP A 57 55.63 -18.63 33.05
C ASP A 57 56.02 -17.25 32.49
N ASP A 58 57.22 -17.14 31.91
CA ASP A 58 57.69 -15.94 31.21
C ASP A 58 56.84 -15.59 29.97
N MET A 59 56.39 -16.60 29.21
CA MET A 59 55.50 -16.37 28.06
C MET A 59 54.11 -15.91 28.49
N LEU A 60 53.58 -16.42 29.61
CA LEU A 60 52.29 -15.97 30.15
C LEU A 60 52.38 -14.54 30.71
N GLU A 61 53.51 -14.19 31.31
CA GLU A 61 53.76 -12.82 31.79
C GLU A 61 53.88 -11.84 30.62
N GLU A 62 54.55 -12.22 29.53
CA GLU A 62 54.62 -11.41 28.32
C GLU A 62 53.25 -11.25 27.65
N GLN A 63 52.44 -12.31 27.60
CA GLN A 63 51.04 -12.21 27.12
C GLN A 63 50.21 -11.25 27.98
N ARG A 64 50.37 -11.26 29.31
CA ARG A 64 49.70 -10.30 30.21
C ARG A 64 50.16 -8.86 29.95
N ARG A 65 51.45 -8.63 29.71
CA ARG A 65 51.99 -7.31 29.36
C ARG A 65 51.41 -6.79 28.05
N ILE A 66 51.40 -7.63 27.01
CA ILE A 66 50.84 -7.27 25.68
C ILE A 66 49.35 -6.94 25.81
N PHE A 67 48.58 -7.74 26.55
CA PHE A 67 47.16 -7.49 26.75
C PHE A 67 46.89 -6.17 27.50
N ASN A 68 47.65 -5.90 28.56
CA ASN A 68 47.56 -4.63 29.30
C ASN A 68 47.94 -3.42 28.44
N GLN A 69 48.94 -3.57 27.56
CA GLN A 69 49.34 -2.54 26.61
C GLN A 69 48.22 -2.25 25.60
N ILE A 70 47.61 -3.29 25.01
CA ILE A 70 46.48 -3.14 24.07
C ILE A 70 45.31 -2.41 24.75
N GLN A 71 44.95 -2.80 25.98
CA GLN A 71 43.88 -2.12 26.71
C GLN A 71 44.21 -0.66 27.03
N ALA A 72 45.48 -0.34 27.32
CA ALA A 72 45.91 1.03 27.54
C ALA A 72 45.83 1.86 26.24
N ASP A 73 46.22 1.27 25.12
CA ASP A 73 46.18 1.91 23.80
C ASP A 73 44.74 2.15 23.34
N ASP A 74 43.84 1.20 23.58
CA ASP A 74 42.41 1.34 23.26
C ASP A 74 41.75 2.42 24.12
N ARG A 75 42.12 2.55 25.40
CA ARG A 75 41.65 3.66 26.25
C ARG A 75 42.12 5.01 25.70
N ARG A 76 43.39 5.14 25.30
CA ARG A 76 43.92 6.38 24.71
C ARG A 76 43.20 6.73 23.40
N ARG A 77 42.98 5.75 22.51
CA ARG A 77 42.22 5.95 21.27
C ARG A 77 40.78 6.37 21.52
N ALA A 78 40.13 5.82 22.55
CA ALA A 78 38.78 6.20 22.93
C ALA A 78 38.71 7.64 23.47
N GLU A 79 39.72 8.07 24.23
CA GLU A 79 39.84 9.46 24.70
C GLU A 79 40.09 10.42 23.54
N GLU A 80 41.04 10.13 22.65
CA GLU A 80 41.29 10.93 21.44
C GLU A 80 40.04 11.06 20.55
N LEU A 81 39.24 9.99 20.43
CA LEU A 81 37.99 10.05 19.66
C LEU A 81 36.96 10.96 20.33
N ARG A 82 36.85 10.91 21.67
CA ARG A 82 35.96 11.81 22.42
C ARG A 82 36.38 13.27 22.28
N GLU A 83 37.67 13.55 22.34
CA GLU A 83 38.20 14.90 22.14
C GLU A 83 37.93 15.41 20.72
N ARG A 84 38.15 14.58 19.69
CA ARG A 84 37.81 14.93 18.30
C ARG A 84 36.31 15.21 18.12
N GLN A 85 35.45 14.42 18.75
CA GLN A 85 34.00 14.65 18.72
C GLN A 85 33.62 15.96 19.42
N GLN A 86 34.22 16.28 20.57
CA GLN A 86 34.00 17.56 21.25
C GLN A 86 34.47 18.75 20.40
N GLN A 87 35.65 18.66 19.78
CA GLN A 87 36.15 19.70 18.87
C GLN A 87 35.22 19.89 17.66
N GLN A 88 34.72 18.80 17.07
CA GLN A 88 33.77 18.88 15.96
C GLN A 88 32.46 19.56 16.38
N GLN A 89 31.92 19.22 17.56
CA GLN A 89 30.71 19.86 18.10
C GLN A 89 30.92 21.36 18.37
N GLN A 90 32.10 21.74 18.88
CA GLN A 90 32.44 23.15 19.08
C GLN A 90 32.51 23.93 17.76
N LEU A 91 33.17 23.36 16.74
CA LEU A 91 33.24 23.96 15.41
C LEU A 91 31.86 24.12 14.76
N GLU A 92 30.98 23.11 14.89
CA GLU A 92 29.62 23.18 14.38
C GLU A 92 28.79 24.27 15.10
N ALA A 93 28.90 24.35 16.43
CA ALA A 93 28.24 25.40 17.21
C ALA A 93 28.74 26.80 16.85
N GLU A 94 30.03 26.98 16.58
CA GLU A 94 30.60 28.25 16.14
C GLU A 94 30.08 28.64 14.75
N ARG A 95 30.03 27.70 13.79
CA ARG A 95 29.45 27.94 12.45
C ARG A 95 27.97 28.34 12.54
N GLU A 96 27.20 27.75 13.46
CA GLU A 96 25.81 28.15 13.67
C GLU A 96 25.69 29.56 14.25
N ARG A 97 26.55 29.92 15.22
CA ARG A 97 26.61 31.30 15.76
C ARG A 97 26.94 32.31 14.66
N GLN A 98 27.91 32.03 13.79
CA GLN A 98 28.25 32.87 12.66
C GLN A 98 27.08 33.04 11.67
N ARG A 99 26.33 31.96 11.38
CA ARG A 99 25.12 32.05 10.55
C ARG A 99 24.01 32.90 11.19
N ARG A 100 23.85 32.83 12.52
CA ARG A 100 22.87 33.65 13.24
C ARG A 100 23.24 35.14 13.20
N THR A 101 24.51 35.47 13.44
CA THR A 101 24.98 36.87 13.37
C THR A 101 24.91 37.43 11.95
N GLU A 102 25.20 36.62 10.93
CA GLU A 102 25.04 37.01 9.52
C GLU A 102 23.57 37.28 9.18
N ARG A 103 22.64 36.43 9.60
CA ARG A 103 21.19 36.66 9.44
C ARG A 103 20.73 37.94 10.14
N GLU A 104 21.24 38.23 11.32
CA GLU A 104 20.91 39.46 12.04
C GLU A 104 21.47 40.71 11.32
N ARG A 105 22.69 40.63 10.77
CA ARG A 105 23.27 41.69 9.91
C ARG A 105 22.45 41.91 8.63
N GLN A 106 22.02 40.84 7.97
CA GLN A 106 21.13 40.94 6.79
C GLN A 106 19.78 41.56 7.16
N ARG A 107 19.26 41.27 8.36
CA ARG A 107 18.01 41.88 8.86
C ARG A 107 18.14 43.38 9.15
N ARG A 108 19.32 43.84 9.58
CA ARG A 108 19.63 45.26 9.85
C ARG A 108 19.95 46.09 8.60
N THR A 109 20.24 45.45 7.47
CA THR A 109 20.58 46.12 6.20
C THR A 109 19.38 46.26 5.25
N LEU A 110 18.23 45.67 5.59
CA LEU A 110 16.97 45.89 4.90
C LEU A 110 16.35 47.25 5.33
N PRO A 111 15.89 48.10 4.39
CA PRO A 111 15.27 49.38 4.73
C PRO A 111 13.99 49.16 5.54
N THR A 112 13.79 49.97 6.59
CA THR A 112 12.58 49.91 7.43
C THR A 112 11.35 50.31 6.61
N PRO A 113 10.25 49.54 6.65
CA PRO A 113 9.03 49.90 5.95
C PRO A 113 8.40 51.12 6.64
N VAL A 114 8.03 52.11 5.83
CA VAL A 114 7.29 53.31 6.21
C VAL A 114 5.91 52.91 6.74
N PRO A 115 5.35 53.57 7.79
CA PRO A 115 4.02 53.22 8.30
C PRO A 115 2.95 53.74 7.34
N SER A 116 2.59 52.92 6.34
CA SER A 116 1.36 53.05 5.59
C SER A 116 0.21 52.41 6.38
N ALA A 117 -0.91 53.13 6.45
CA ALA A 117 -2.27 52.81 6.92
C ALA A 117 -2.53 51.39 7.49
N PRO A 118 -3.37 51.27 8.55
CA PRO A 118 -3.74 49.96 9.09
C PRO A 118 -4.20 49.06 7.93
N PRO A 119 -3.61 47.87 7.78
CA PRO A 119 -3.98 47.00 6.69
C PRO A 119 -5.48 46.73 6.79
N PRO A 120 -6.21 46.62 5.66
CA PRO A 120 -7.56 46.07 5.70
C PRO A 120 -7.50 44.75 6.50
N PRO A 121 -8.53 44.43 7.30
CA PRO A 121 -8.54 43.18 8.05
C PRO A 121 -8.13 42.07 7.09
N ALA A 122 -7.08 41.35 7.48
CA ALA A 122 -6.47 40.33 6.63
C ALA A 122 -7.60 39.50 6.00
N PRO A 123 -7.58 39.24 4.68
CA PRO A 123 -8.48 38.24 4.14
C PRO A 123 -8.24 36.99 4.99
N ALA A 124 -9.31 36.50 5.61
CA ALA A 124 -9.27 35.34 6.49
C ALA A 124 -8.32 34.32 5.87
N GLN A 125 -7.28 33.92 6.62
CA GLN A 125 -6.22 33.04 6.14
C GLN A 125 -6.84 31.93 5.27
N ALA A 126 -6.62 32.00 3.97
CA ALA A 126 -6.91 30.90 3.09
C ALA A 126 -6.08 29.73 3.64
N GLY A 127 -6.77 28.74 4.23
CA GLY A 127 -6.14 27.66 4.96
C GLY A 127 -5.03 27.05 4.13
N ILE A 128 -3.82 26.95 4.69
CA ILE A 128 -2.72 26.25 4.03
C ILE A 128 -3.19 24.80 3.87
N SER A 129 -3.52 24.41 2.63
CA SER A 129 -3.91 23.04 2.29
C SER A 129 -2.80 22.08 2.68
N LEU A 130 -3.12 21.01 3.38
CA LEU A 130 -2.15 19.98 3.78
C LEU A 130 -1.45 19.33 2.57
N PRO A 131 -0.24 18.75 2.74
CA PRO A 131 0.50 18.18 1.62
C PRO A 131 -0.19 16.93 1.06
N GLN A 132 -0.29 16.87 -0.27
CA GLN A 132 -0.82 15.72 -0.99
C GLN A 132 0.19 14.57 -1.12
N VAL A 133 -0.34 13.37 -1.38
CA VAL A 133 0.47 12.18 -1.69
C VAL A 133 0.96 12.23 -3.13
N CYS A 134 2.22 11.84 -3.36
CA CYS A 134 2.78 11.70 -4.69
C CYS A 134 2.16 10.48 -5.39
N TYR A 135 1.39 10.73 -6.46
CA TYR A 135 0.80 9.66 -7.26
C TYR A 135 1.87 8.72 -7.84
N ARG A 136 2.97 9.27 -8.39
CA ARG A 136 4.07 8.49 -9.01
C ARG A 136 4.72 7.53 -8.02
N HIS A 137 4.87 7.95 -6.77
CA HIS A 137 5.43 7.10 -5.71
C HIS A 137 4.59 5.84 -5.48
N ASN A 138 3.27 5.95 -5.60
CA ASN A 138 2.32 4.84 -5.44
C ASN A 138 2.12 4.01 -6.72
N THR A 139 3.02 4.14 -7.70
CA THR A 139 3.08 3.29 -8.90
C THR A 139 4.26 2.31 -8.81
N GLN A 140 4.26 1.27 -9.65
CA GLN A 140 5.37 0.31 -9.68
C GLN A 140 6.72 0.98 -10.02
N GLN A 141 6.73 2.01 -10.85
CA GLN A 141 7.94 2.75 -11.23
C GLN A 141 8.48 3.64 -10.10
N GLY A 142 7.63 4.01 -9.13
CA GLY A 142 7.99 4.94 -8.07
C GLY A 142 8.22 6.38 -8.57
N CYS A 143 8.67 7.26 -7.68
CA CYS A 143 8.96 8.67 -8.01
C CYS A 143 10.47 8.92 -8.05
N ALA A 144 11.03 9.08 -9.25
CA ALA A 144 12.44 9.45 -9.45
C ALA A 144 12.72 10.96 -9.38
N ASN A 145 11.70 11.81 -9.20
CA ASN A 145 11.88 13.25 -9.15
C ASN A 145 12.53 13.70 -7.84
N ARG A 146 13.79 14.12 -7.90
CA ARG A 146 14.57 14.63 -6.75
C ARG A 146 14.04 15.94 -6.16
N SER A 147 13.21 16.67 -6.91
CA SER A 147 12.56 17.92 -6.48
C SER A 147 11.07 17.72 -6.20
N CYS A 148 10.61 16.48 -6.00
CA CYS A 148 9.22 16.20 -5.66
C CYS A 148 8.80 16.98 -4.40
N ARG A 149 7.61 17.59 -4.44
CA ARG A 149 7.05 18.39 -3.33
C ARG A 149 5.87 17.71 -2.63
N ARG A 150 5.58 16.46 -2.99
CA ARG A 150 4.48 15.64 -2.46
C ARG A 150 5.01 14.54 -1.57
N LEU A 151 4.17 14.05 -0.66
CA LEU A 151 4.53 12.99 0.28
C LEU A 151 4.76 11.64 -0.44
N HIS A 152 5.84 10.96 -0.08
CA HIS A 152 6.12 9.59 -0.49
C HIS A 152 5.63 8.64 0.61
N ILE A 153 4.32 8.41 0.64
CA ILE A 153 3.64 7.53 1.59
C ILE A 153 2.58 6.70 0.86
N CYS A 154 2.26 5.52 1.39
CA CYS A 154 1.22 4.68 0.84
C CYS A 154 -0.15 5.38 0.92
N ARG A 155 -0.80 5.48 -0.23
CA ARG A 155 -2.13 6.07 -0.34
C ARG A 155 -3.20 5.24 0.38
N LEU A 156 -3.12 3.91 0.28
CA LEU A 156 -4.03 3.01 1.00
C LEU A 156 -3.84 3.06 2.53
N PHE A 157 -2.66 3.47 2.99
CA PHE A 157 -2.41 3.66 4.42
C PHE A 157 -3.10 4.91 4.94
N LEU A 158 -3.04 6.02 4.21
CA LEU A 158 -3.83 7.20 4.56
C LEU A 158 -5.34 6.94 4.44
N ALA A 159 -5.77 6.06 3.54
CA ALA A 159 -7.16 5.62 3.46
C ALA A 159 -7.56 4.57 4.53
N ASP A 160 -6.71 4.27 5.51
CA ASP A 160 -6.90 3.20 6.52
C ASP A 160 -7.16 1.78 5.99
N ILE A 161 -6.84 1.45 4.73
CA ILE A 161 -7.18 0.14 4.12
C ILE A 161 -5.95 -0.65 3.66
N CYS A 162 -4.74 -0.23 4.03
CA CYS A 162 -3.51 -0.92 3.64
C CYS A 162 -3.30 -2.24 4.41
N LYS A 163 -3.49 -3.36 3.71
CA LYS A 163 -3.31 -4.72 4.25
C LYS A 163 -1.87 -5.21 4.42
N HIS A 164 -0.87 -4.42 4.01
CA HIS A 164 0.54 -4.85 3.98
C HIS A 164 1.32 -4.47 5.25
N GLY A 165 0.75 -3.63 6.12
CA GLY A 165 1.40 -3.21 7.38
C GLY A 165 2.81 -2.66 7.15
N ALA A 166 3.74 -3.04 8.02
CA ALA A 166 5.15 -2.61 7.94
C ALA A 166 5.85 -3.03 6.63
N ASN A 167 5.36 -4.07 5.94
CA ASN A 167 5.95 -4.59 4.71
C ASN A 167 5.43 -3.89 3.44
N CYS A 168 4.68 -2.80 3.59
CA CYS A 168 4.17 -2.06 2.43
C CYS A 168 5.32 -1.41 1.64
N ARG A 169 5.46 -1.79 0.36
CA ARG A 169 6.46 -1.22 -0.57
C ARG A 169 6.44 0.31 -0.66
N TYR A 170 5.27 0.92 -0.47
CA TYR A 170 5.10 2.38 -0.58
C TYR A 170 5.40 3.14 0.72
N GLY A 171 5.69 2.42 1.81
CA GLY A 171 6.08 3.01 3.09
C GLY A 171 4.94 3.71 3.83
N HIS A 172 4.98 3.67 5.16
CA HIS A 172 3.97 4.28 6.04
C HIS A 172 4.53 5.38 6.94
N SER A 173 5.80 5.78 6.76
CA SER A 173 6.47 6.73 7.65
C SER A 173 6.67 8.12 7.04
N LEU A 174 6.36 9.15 7.81
CA LEU A 174 6.66 10.55 7.58
C LEU A 174 8.10 10.92 7.99
N THR A 175 8.81 10.04 8.70
CA THR A 175 10.18 10.30 9.19
C THR A 175 11.26 10.10 8.13
N THR A 176 10.91 9.67 6.91
CA THR A 176 11.89 9.59 5.82
C THR A 176 12.44 10.97 5.49
N VAL A 177 13.70 11.03 5.04
CA VAL A 177 14.39 12.31 4.72
C VAL A 177 13.55 13.18 3.76
N HIS A 178 12.97 12.55 2.73
CA HIS A 178 12.10 13.25 1.79
C HIS A 178 10.82 13.78 2.45
N ASN A 179 10.12 12.94 3.23
CA ASN A 179 8.86 13.32 3.85
C ASN A 179 9.06 14.41 4.92
N GLN A 180 10.16 14.39 5.67
CA GLN A 180 10.50 15.46 6.62
C GLN A 180 10.63 16.82 5.91
N VAL A 181 11.32 16.88 4.77
CA VAL A 181 11.44 18.12 3.97
C VAL A 181 10.08 18.60 3.49
N VAL A 182 9.20 17.70 3.06
CA VAL A 182 7.82 18.06 2.66
C VAL A 182 7.03 18.54 3.88
N CYS A 183 6.98 17.77 4.97
CA CYS A 183 6.26 18.08 6.20
C CYS A 183 6.65 19.45 6.79
N ASN A 184 7.94 19.79 6.79
CA ASN A 184 8.43 21.07 7.31
C ASN A 184 7.84 22.29 6.57
N ARG A 185 7.54 22.16 5.26
CA ARG A 185 6.91 23.26 4.49
C ARG A 185 5.45 23.52 4.89
N TYR A 186 4.80 22.52 5.47
CA TYR A 186 3.38 22.58 5.88
C TYR A 186 3.22 22.58 7.40
N ASN A 187 4.30 22.82 8.15
CA ASN A 187 4.32 22.81 9.61
C ASN A 187 3.76 21.51 10.22
N LEU A 188 4.03 20.37 9.58
CA LEU A 188 3.70 19.05 10.12
C LEU A 188 4.84 18.52 10.97
N ASP A 189 4.53 18.21 12.23
CA ASP A 189 5.48 17.67 13.20
C ASP A 189 5.70 16.16 12.96
N THR A 190 6.92 15.79 12.55
CA THR A 190 7.31 14.39 12.35
C THR A 190 7.74 13.68 13.64
N SER A 191 8.04 14.40 14.72
CA SER A 191 8.30 13.80 16.04
C SER A 191 7.02 13.25 16.67
N ARG A 192 5.87 13.85 16.33
CA ARG A 192 4.52 13.35 16.68
C ARG A 192 3.82 12.75 15.47
N GLU A 193 4.48 11.77 14.84
CA GLU A 193 4.07 11.18 13.57
C GLU A 193 2.60 10.73 13.54
N LEU A 194 2.12 10.06 14.59
CA LEU A 194 0.73 9.58 14.66
C LEU A 194 -0.30 10.72 14.56
N ALA A 195 -0.07 11.83 15.26
CA ALA A 195 -0.96 12.99 15.23
C ALA A 195 -0.96 13.67 13.85
N SER A 196 0.21 13.75 13.22
CA SER A 196 0.34 14.27 11.85
C SER A 196 -0.32 13.35 10.83
N ILE A 197 -0.19 12.03 10.96
CA ILE A 197 -0.89 11.05 10.13
C ILE A 197 -2.41 11.20 10.28
N GLN A 198 -2.93 11.36 11.50
CA GLN A 198 -4.37 11.57 11.71
C GLN A 198 -4.89 12.84 11.04
N LYS A 199 -4.12 13.93 11.04
CA LYS A 199 -4.45 15.16 10.29
C LYS A 199 -4.50 14.90 8.78
N LEU A 200 -3.49 14.20 8.25
CA LEU A 200 -3.43 13.83 6.83
C LEU A 200 -4.58 12.91 6.41
N ARG A 201 -4.99 11.96 7.25
CA ARG A 201 -6.12 11.06 7.00
C ARG A 201 -7.44 11.82 6.86
N ARG A 202 -7.71 12.77 7.77
CA ARG A 202 -8.89 13.63 7.67
C ARG A 202 -8.91 14.42 6.37
N ALA A 203 -7.79 15.07 6.03
CA ALA A 203 -7.69 15.81 4.77
C ALA A 203 -7.78 14.89 3.53
N PHE A 204 -7.26 13.67 3.60
CA PHE A 204 -7.38 12.69 2.52
C PHE A 204 -8.85 12.32 2.28
N ASP A 205 -9.61 12.15 3.37
CA ASP A 205 -11.04 11.83 3.31
C ASP A 205 -11.88 13.04 2.86
N GLU A 206 -11.60 14.24 3.36
CA GLU A 206 -12.27 15.50 2.99
C GLU A 206 -12.07 15.87 1.52
N ASN A 207 -10.88 15.63 0.98
CA ASN A 207 -10.57 15.89 -0.42
C ASN A 207 -11.04 14.76 -1.36
N GLU A 208 -11.77 13.77 -0.84
CA GLU A 208 -12.23 12.58 -1.58
C GLU A 208 -11.12 11.94 -2.41
N GLU A 209 -9.89 11.95 -1.88
CA GLU A 209 -8.72 11.53 -2.63
C GLU A 209 -8.93 10.12 -3.16
N LEU A 210 -9.54 9.21 -2.38
CA LEU A 210 -10.05 7.92 -2.83
C LEU A 210 -11.59 7.93 -2.88
N PRO A 211 -12.25 7.60 -4.01
CA PRO A 211 -13.71 7.55 -4.07
C PRO A 211 -14.27 6.35 -3.27
N PRO A 212 -15.57 6.31 -2.92
CA PRO A 212 -16.20 5.19 -2.19
C PRO A 212 -15.99 3.82 -2.86
N SER A 213 -16.08 3.76 -4.20
CA SER A 213 -15.76 2.54 -4.97
C SER A 213 -14.30 2.09 -4.80
N GLY A 214 -13.42 3.03 -4.47
CA GLY A 214 -12.03 2.86 -4.07
C GLY A 214 -11.86 2.13 -2.74
N TYR A 215 -12.71 2.34 -1.76
CA TYR A 215 -12.65 1.60 -0.51
C TYR A 215 -13.20 0.18 -0.69
N ALA A 216 -14.36 0.05 -1.36
CA ALA A 216 -15.02 -1.22 -1.61
C ALA A 216 -14.17 -2.19 -2.46
N ARG A 217 -13.44 -1.69 -3.48
CA ARG A 217 -12.57 -2.53 -4.32
C ARG A 217 -11.39 -3.16 -3.57
N HIS A 218 -11.06 -2.69 -2.36
CA HIS A 218 -10.00 -3.29 -1.54
C HIS A 218 -10.54 -4.27 -0.49
N LEU A 219 -11.87 -4.42 -0.35
CA LEU A 219 -12.47 -5.39 0.56
C LEU A 219 -12.17 -6.82 0.12
N GLU A 220 -11.57 -7.65 0.98
CA GLU A 220 -11.16 -9.01 0.63
C GLU A 220 -11.48 -9.99 1.76
N ARG A 221 -11.71 -11.27 1.41
CA ARG A 221 -11.72 -12.35 2.39
C ARG A 221 -10.29 -12.64 2.85
N CYS A 222 -10.13 -12.90 4.14
CA CYS A 222 -8.88 -13.37 4.71
C CYS A 222 -8.55 -14.80 4.25
N PHE A 223 -7.44 -14.97 3.53
CA PHE A 223 -6.98 -16.29 3.07
C PHE A 223 -6.53 -17.23 4.21
N LYS A 224 -6.06 -16.67 5.33
CA LYS A 224 -5.66 -17.46 6.52
C LYS A 224 -6.86 -17.92 7.34
N PHE A 225 -7.97 -17.20 7.27
CA PHE A 225 -9.16 -17.57 8.00
C PHE A 225 -9.74 -18.86 7.41
N GLY A 226 -9.79 -19.89 8.26
CA GLY A 226 -10.20 -21.24 7.87
C GLY A 226 -9.13 -22.12 7.22
N SER A 227 -7.86 -21.67 7.19
CA SER A 227 -6.72 -22.54 6.89
C SER A 227 -6.34 -23.39 8.12
N LYS A 228 -5.39 -24.33 7.97
CA LYS A 228 -4.83 -25.11 9.09
C LYS A 228 -4.28 -24.24 10.22
N THR A 229 -3.87 -23.00 9.92
CA THR A 229 -3.25 -22.09 10.89
C THR A 229 -4.20 -21.03 11.45
N SER A 230 -5.40 -20.87 10.87
CA SER A 230 -6.38 -19.81 11.17
C SER A 230 -5.76 -18.38 11.17
N CYS A 231 -6.60 -17.36 11.18
CA CYS A 231 -6.11 -15.98 11.33
C CYS A 231 -6.09 -15.61 12.82
N THR A 232 -4.93 -15.23 13.34
CA THR A 232 -4.73 -14.79 14.74
C THR A 232 -4.45 -13.30 14.86
N LEU A 233 -4.48 -12.56 13.74
CA LEU A 233 -4.23 -11.11 13.73
C LEU A 233 -5.42 -10.37 14.32
N SER A 234 -5.22 -9.71 15.46
CA SER A 234 -6.22 -8.88 16.13
C SER A 234 -6.63 -7.64 15.32
N ASP A 235 -5.78 -7.22 14.37
CA ASP A 235 -5.96 -6.07 13.50
C ASP A 235 -6.11 -6.47 12.02
N CYS A 236 -6.62 -7.67 11.73
CA CYS A 236 -6.74 -8.16 10.35
C CYS A 236 -7.58 -7.21 9.47
N TYR A 237 -7.04 -6.79 8.33
CA TYR A 237 -7.72 -5.89 7.37
C TYR A 237 -8.68 -6.62 6.42
N ARG A 238 -8.97 -7.89 6.66
CA ARG A 238 -9.75 -8.75 5.74
C ARG A 238 -10.89 -9.44 6.48
N ILE A 239 -11.97 -9.71 5.74
CA ILE A 239 -13.19 -10.32 6.27
C ILE A 239 -12.96 -11.80 6.60
N HIS A 240 -13.45 -12.23 7.75
CA HIS A 240 -13.45 -13.60 8.23
C HIS A 240 -14.81 -14.24 7.96
N ILE A 241 -14.93 -14.93 6.82
CA ILE A 241 -16.13 -15.66 6.42
C ILE A 241 -15.76 -16.90 5.60
N CYS A 242 -16.63 -17.90 5.57
CA CYS A 242 -16.44 -19.11 4.78
C CYS A 242 -16.31 -18.81 3.27
N ARG A 243 -15.24 -19.32 2.63
CA ARG A 243 -15.04 -19.25 1.17
C ARG A 243 -16.20 -19.86 0.37
N GLN A 244 -16.64 -21.07 0.77
CA GLN A 244 -17.72 -21.78 0.06
C GLN A 244 -19.07 -21.07 0.22
N PHE A 245 -19.27 -20.31 1.30
CA PHE A 245 -20.46 -19.51 1.48
C PHE A 245 -20.49 -18.33 0.50
N ILE A 246 -19.37 -17.60 0.35
CA ILE A 246 -19.23 -16.56 -0.68
C ILE A 246 -19.51 -17.16 -2.07
N ALA A 247 -18.97 -18.34 -2.36
CA ALA A 247 -19.18 -19.04 -3.63
C ALA A 247 -20.61 -19.62 -3.82
N GLY A 248 -21.47 -19.60 -2.79
CA GLY A 248 -22.82 -20.17 -2.87
C GLY A 248 -22.90 -21.70 -2.81
N THR A 249 -21.81 -22.39 -2.45
CA THR A 249 -21.71 -23.86 -2.45
C THR A 249 -21.71 -24.49 -1.06
N CYS A 250 -21.73 -23.69 0.02
CA CYS A 250 -21.74 -24.21 1.39
C CYS A 250 -23.16 -24.54 1.88
N GLY A 251 -23.49 -25.84 1.98
CA GLY A 251 -24.76 -26.32 2.54
C GLY A 251 -24.77 -26.57 4.06
N ARG A 252 -23.66 -26.27 4.78
CA ARG A 252 -23.55 -26.58 6.22
C ARG A 252 -24.22 -25.51 7.06
N THR A 253 -25.22 -25.89 7.86
CA THR A 253 -25.90 -25.00 8.81
C THR A 253 -24.99 -24.54 9.95
N ASN A 254 -24.08 -25.40 10.43
CA ASN A 254 -23.10 -25.06 11.45
C ASN A 254 -21.67 -25.09 10.89
N CYS A 255 -21.39 -24.18 9.95
CA CYS A 255 -20.09 -24.13 9.29
C CYS A 255 -19.01 -23.60 10.25
N LYS A 256 -17.95 -24.39 10.44
CA LYS A 256 -16.79 -24.02 11.30
C LYS A 256 -16.07 -22.74 10.90
N PHE A 257 -16.29 -22.25 9.68
CA PHE A 257 -15.71 -21.02 9.16
C PHE A 257 -16.67 -19.83 9.22
N GLY A 258 -17.88 -19.99 9.76
CA GLY A 258 -18.85 -18.91 9.92
C GLY A 258 -19.43 -18.38 8.60
N HIS A 259 -20.72 -18.07 8.62
CA HIS A 259 -21.43 -17.41 7.52
C HIS A 259 -21.89 -15.99 7.90
N ASP A 260 -21.57 -15.55 9.11
CA ASP A 260 -21.99 -14.25 9.64
C ASP A 260 -21.04 -13.14 9.17
N LEU A 261 -21.58 -12.21 8.37
CA LEU A 261 -20.88 -11.01 7.92
C LEU A 261 -20.73 -9.96 9.02
N HIS A 262 -21.48 -10.07 10.11
CA HIS A 262 -21.63 -9.03 11.13
C HIS A 262 -21.04 -9.41 12.49
N THR A 263 -20.01 -10.25 12.50
CA THR A 263 -19.15 -10.41 13.68
C THR A 263 -18.46 -9.09 14.05
N THR A 264 -18.04 -8.93 15.32
CA THR A 264 -17.33 -7.72 15.79
C THR A 264 -16.13 -7.36 14.90
N HIS A 265 -15.35 -8.36 14.51
CA HIS A 265 -14.22 -8.21 13.59
C HIS A 265 -14.67 -7.73 12.21
N ASN A 266 -15.64 -8.42 11.61
CA ASN A 266 -16.09 -8.12 10.24
C ASN A 266 -16.70 -6.72 10.16
N ASN A 267 -17.49 -6.29 11.16
CA ASN A 267 -18.04 -4.94 11.20
C ASN A 267 -16.96 -3.85 11.20
N SER A 268 -15.85 -4.07 11.90
CA SER A 268 -14.69 -3.16 11.87
C SER A 268 -14.09 -3.05 10.46
N VAL A 269 -13.92 -4.19 9.78
CA VAL A 269 -13.42 -4.23 8.39
C VAL A 269 -14.41 -3.58 7.41
N LEU A 270 -15.71 -3.90 7.51
CA LEU A 270 -16.76 -3.31 6.65
C LEU A 270 -16.85 -1.79 6.79
N SER A 271 -16.72 -1.28 8.03
CA SER A 271 -16.72 0.16 8.33
C SER A 271 -15.54 0.87 7.68
N ARG A 272 -14.34 0.30 7.84
CA ARG A 272 -13.11 0.80 7.23
C ARG A 272 -13.15 0.82 5.70
N HIS A 273 -13.80 -0.17 5.08
CA HIS A 273 -14.00 -0.23 3.64
C HIS A 273 -15.23 0.57 3.13
N ARG A 274 -15.92 1.32 4.00
CA ARG A 274 -17.07 2.17 3.67
C ARG A 274 -18.22 1.42 2.97
N VAL A 275 -18.42 0.14 3.33
CA VAL A 275 -19.49 -0.71 2.75
C VAL A 275 -20.63 -1.01 3.72
N THR A 276 -20.67 -0.36 4.89
CA THR A 276 -21.71 -0.61 5.93
C THR A 276 -23.13 -0.26 5.50
N ARG A 277 -23.30 0.55 4.45
CA ARG A 277 -24.61 0.90 3.88
C ARG A 277 -25.06 -0.04 2.75
N MET A 278 -24.19 -0.96 2.32
CA MET A 278 -24.50 -1.94 1.28
C MET A 278 -25.29 -3.10 1.88
N ARG A 279 -26.08 -3.79 1.05
CA ARG A 279 -26.75 -5.02 1.47
C ARG A 279 -25.75 -6.16 1.51
N ASP A 280 -25.94 -7.12 2.42
CA ASP A 280 -25.10 -8.32 2.54
C ASP A 280 -24.91 -9.06 1.22
N SER A 281 -25.98 -9.16 0.41
CA SER A 281 -25.94 -9.77 -0.92
C SER A 281 -24.98 -9.06 -1.88
N GLU A 282 -24.90 -7.73 -1.82
CA GLU A 282 -23.98 -6.93 -2.64
C GLU A 282 -22.54 -7.08 -2.15
N ILE A 283 -22.33 -7.13 -0.83
CA ILE A 283 -21.01 -7.36 -0.22
C ILE A 283 -20.48 -8.75 -0.60
N ILE A 284 -21.32 -9.78 -0.53
CA ILE A 284 -20.97 -11.14 -0.93
C ILE A 284 -20.63 -11.21 -2.41
N GLU A 285 -21.38 -10.52 -3.27
CA GLU A 285 -21.09 -10.49 -4.70
C GLU A 285 -19.77 -9.77 -5.01
N LEU A 286 -19.48 -8.65 -4.35
CA LEU A 286 -18.17 -7.97 -4.45
C LEU A 286 -17.00 -8.88 -4.03
N LEU A 287 -17.18 -9.67 -2.97
CA LEU A 287 -16.17 -10.62 -2.52
C LEU A 287 -16.02 -11.79 -3.51
N ARG A 288 -17.13 -12.30 -4.04
CA ARG A 288 -17.17 -13.41 -5.01
C ARG A 288 -16.42 -13.06 -6.29
N GLN A 289 -16.64 -11.87 -6.84
CA GLN A 289 -15.95 -11.39 -8.05
C GLN A 289 -14.43 -11.45 -7.93
N LYS A 290 -13.88 -11.27 -6.71
CA LYS A 290 -12.44 -11.31 -6.45
C LYS A 290 -11.89 -12.70 -6.20
N GLU A 291 -12.74 -13.66 -5.83
CA GLU A 291 -12.32 -15.06 -5.68
C GLU A 291 -12.25 -15.80 -7.02
N ASN A 292 -12.89 -15.26 -8.07
CA ASN A 292 -12.92 -15.85 -9.41
C ASN A 292 -12.79 -14.78 -10.52
N PRO A 293 -11.60 -14.18 -10.70
CA PRO A 293 -11.39 -13.15 -11.73
C PRO A 293 -11.57 -13.66 -13.17
N ASP A 294 -11.44 -14.97 -13.41
CA ASP A 294 -11.50 -15.61 -14.73
C ASP A 294 -12.90 -16.18 -15.08
N GLY A 295 -13.90 -15.98 -14.22
CA GLY A 295 -15.19 -16.68 -14.26
C GLY A 295 -16.33 -16.02 -15.05
N LEU A 296 -16.14 -14.85 -15.67
CA LEU A 296 -17.18 -14.21 -16.50
C LEU A 296 -17.28 -14.86 -17.88
N GLN A 297 -17.60 -16.15 -17.91
CA GLN A 297 -18.11 -16.83 -19.09
C GLN A 297 -19.04 -18.00 -18.71
N ALA A 298 -20.06 -17.73 -17.90
CA ALA A 298 -21.26 -18.57 -17.83
C ALA A 298 -22.39 -17.79 -17.15
N GLY A 299 -23.25 -17.17 -17.96
CA GLY A 299 -24.57 -16.76 -17.49
C GLY A 299 -25.45 -17.99 -17.28
N GLY A 300 -26.32 -17.95 -16.25
CA GLY A 300 -27.47 -18.83 -16.17
C GLY A 300 -27.79 -19.39 -14.79
N ALA A 301 -28.78 -18.77 -14.15
CA ALA A 301 -29.77 -19.36 -13.25
C ALA A 301 -29.48 -19.52 -11.74
N ALA A 302 -30.57 -19.20 -11.01
CA ALA A 302 -30.96 -19.58 -9.65
C ALA A 302 -30.38 -18.76 -8.48
N ALA A 303 -31.15 -17.75 -8.08
CA ALA A 303 -31.17 -17.26 -6.71
C ALA A 303 -31.73 -18.36 -5.77
N PRO A 304 -31.14 -18.61 -4.59
CA PRO A 304 -31.82 -19.35 -3.54
C PRO A 304 -32.52 -18.39 -2.58
N SER A 305 -33.84 -18.55 -2.52
CA SER A 305 -34.77 -17.98 -1.55
C SER A 305 -34.47 -18.45 -0.11
N ALA A 306 -34.67 -17.55 0.85
CA ALA A 306 -34.64 -17.80 2.29
C ALA A 306 -35.69 -18.85 2.73
N PRO A 307 -35.46 -19.64 3.79
CA PRO A 307 -36.47 -20.57 4.29
C PRO A 307 -37.46 -19.83 5.19
N SER A 308 -38.75 -19.96 4.89
CA SER A 308 -39.81 -19.65 5.85
C SER A 308 -40.77 -20.83 6.00
N VAL A 309 -41.32 -20.90 7.19
CA VAL A 309 -41.91 -22.01 7.91
C VAL A 309 -43.16 -22.59 7.21
N ASN A 310 -43.28 -23.93 7.23
CA ASN A 310 -44.45 -24.67 6.75
C ASN A 310 -45.70 -24.38 7.61
N SER A 311 -46.84 -24.11 6.96
CA SER A 311 -48.16 -24.60 7.40
C SER A 311 -49.14 -24.69 6.22
N ARG A 312 -49.81 -25.85 6.13
CA ARG A 312 -50.98 -26.20 5.29
C ARG A 312 -52.01 -25.05 5.25
N ARG A 313 -52.83 -24.83 4.22
CA ARG A 313 -53.83 -25.75 3.65
C ARG A 313 -54.57 -25.10 2.45
N GLN A 314 -54.91 -25.92 1.44
CA GLN A 314 -56.11 -25.92 0.56
C GLN A 314 -56.48 -24.75 -0.41
N GLN A 315 -56.43 -25.13 -1.71
CA GLN A 315 -57.49 -25.10 -2.74
C GLN A 315 -57.99 -23.79 -3.41
N SER A 316 -57.78 -23.76 -4.74
CA SER A 316 -58.76 -23.51 -5.83
C SER A 316 -59.28 -22.09 -6.13
N ALA A 317 -58.91 -21.57 -7.32
CA ALA A 317 -59.79 -21.11 -8.41
C ALA A 317 -59.20 -19.92 -9.23
N LYS A 318 -59.30 -20.04 -10.56
CA LYS A 318 -59.09 -19.04 -11.64
C LYS A 318 -60.50 -18.60 -12.14
N PRO A 319 -60.69 -17.70 -13.15
CA PRO A 319 -59.78 -16.74 -13.82
C PRO A 319 -60.43 -15.35 -14.15
N ALA A 320 -59.66 -14.54 -14.90
CA ALA A 320 -60.07 -13.75 -16.09
C ALA A 320 -60.13 -12.20 -16.02
N GLY A 321 -59.55 -11.56 -17.04
CA GLY A 321 -59.84 -10.18 -17.46
C GLY A 321 -58.62 -9.28 -17.72
N GLY A 322 -58.14 -9.19 -18.97
CA GLY A 322 -57.45 -7.97 -19.47
C GLY A 322 -58.48 -6.92 -19.93
N PRO A 323 -58.14 -5.85 -20.69
CA PRO A 323 -56.81 -5.40 -21.16
C PRO A 323 -56.56 -3.87 -21.11
N ASN A 324 -55.34 -3.48 -21.51
CA ASN A 324 -54.96 -2.33 -22.38
C ASN A 324 -54.64 -0.90 -21.84
N GLN A 325 -53.39 -0.48 -22.18
CA GLN A 325 -52.91 0.83 -22.66
C GLN A 325 -53.29 2.16 -21.95
N LYS A 326 -52.27 2.94 -21.50
CA LYS A 326 -51.89 4.23 -22.13
C LYS A 326 -50.60 4.85 -21.56
N LYS A 327 -49.86 5.49 -22.48
CA LYS A 327 -48.70 6.37 -22.31
C LYS A 327 -49.04 7.68 -21.57
N THR A 328 -48.06 8.24 -20.88
CA THR A 328 -47.59 9.67 -20.81
C THR A 328 -46.86 9.81 -19.48
N GLY A 329 -45.60 10.24 -19.41
CA GLY A 329 -45.12 11.59 -19.73
C GLY A 329 -44.48 12.15 -18.46
N GLY A 330 -43.28 11.64 -18.11
CA GLY A 330 -42.52 12.08 -16.94
C GLY A 330 -41.75 13.36 -17.26
N ALA A 331 -42.08 14.44 -16.56
CA ALA A 331 -41.28 15.66 -16.53
C ALA A 331 -40.05 15.45 -15.64
N THR A 332 -38.86 15.56 -16.23
CA THR A 332 -37.57 15.57 -15.54
C THR A 332 -37.30 16.96 -14.95
N ALA A 333 -37.02 16.99 -13.65
CA ALA A 333 -36.31 18.10 -12.99
C ALA A 333 -34.82 18.07 -13.39
N PRO A 334 -34.09 19.19 -13.35
CA PRO A 334 -32.79 19.31 -13.98
C PRO A 334 -31.70 18.57 -13.20
N ALA A 335 -30.85 17.86 -13.95
CA ALA A 335 -29.66 17.19 -13.46
C ALA A 335 -28.57 18.20 -13.08
N SER A 336 -27.94 17.98 -11.93
CA SER A 336 -26.68 18.59 -11.50
C SER A 336 -25.52 18.21 -12.45
N PRO A 337 -24.46 19.02 -12.59
CA PRO A 337 -23.47 18.91 -13.68
C PRO A 337 -22.37 17.84 -13.43
N ALA A 338 -22.68 16.71 -12.81
CA ALA A 338 -21.69 15.71 -12.40
C ALA A 338 -21.32 14.66 -13.48
N GLY A 339 -21.68 14.87 -14.75
CA GLY A 339 -21.64 13.79 -15.77
C GLY A 339 -20.48 13.82 -16.77
N ILE A 340 -19.76 14.94 -16.94
CA ILE A 340 -18.85 15.10 -18.10
C ILE A 340 -17.45 14.51 -17.81
N SER A 341 -17.05 14.42 -16.53
CA SER A 341 -15.68 14.01 -16.17
C SER A 341 -15.43 12.50 -16.30
N ASP A 342 -16.47 11.66 -16.19
CA ASP A 342 -16.35 10.19 -16.31
C ASP A 342 -16.22 9.74 -17.77
N GLU A 343 -16.83 10.48 -18.71
CA GLU A 343 -16.72 10.23 -20.15
C GLU A 343 -15.34 10.59 -20.73
N LEU A 344 -14.52 11.32 -19.97
CA LEU A 344 -13.18 11.79 -20.36
C LEU A 344 -12.04 10.97 -19.74
N GLN A 345 -12.31 9.77 -19.25
CA GLN A 345 -11.32 8.91 -18.60
C GLN A 345 -10.68 7.87 -19.55
N CYS A 346 -9.38 7.69 -19.38
CA CYS A 346 -8.61 6.66 -20.03
C CYS A 346 -8.87 5.29 -19.38
N PRO A 347 -9.26 4.25 -20.13
CA PRO A 347 -9.57 2.93 -19.58
C PRO A 347 -8.33 2.16 -19.09
N VAL A 348 -7.11 2.63 -19.42
CA VAL A 348 -5.85 2.01 -18.99
C VAL A 348 -5.35 2.58 -17.68
N CYS A 349 -5.26 3.91 -17.55
CA CYS A 349 -4.81 4.55 -16.31
C CYS A 349 -5.96 4.97 -15.38
N LEU A 350 -7.20 4.90 -15.85
CA LEU A 350 -8.43 5.27 -15.14
C LEU A 350 -8.40 6.70 -14.59
N ASP A 351 -7.72 7.57 -15.34
CA ASP A 351 -7.58 9.00 -15.08
C ASP A 351 -8.01 9.75 -16.34
N MET A 352 -8.31 11.04 -16.21
CA MET A 352 -8.70 11.87 -17.33
C MET A 352 -7.63 11.82 -18.44
N PHE A 353 -8.05 11.82 -19.71
CA PHE A 353 -7.10 11.64 -20.80
C PHE A 353 -5.99 12.70 -20.77
N ASN A 354 -4.75 12.24 -20.73
CA ASN A 354 -3.58 13.04 -20.94
C ASN A 354 -3.06 12.79 -22.37
N ARG A 355 -3.28 13.77 -23.26
CA ARG A 355 -3.07 13.65 -24.71
C ARG A 355 -3.89 12.51 -25.31
N ALA A 356 -5.20 12.73 -25.41
CA ALA A 356 -6.15 11.73 -25.88
C ALA A 356 -5.77 11.23 -27.30
N THR A 357 -5.52 9.93 -27.43
CA THR A 357 -5.07 9.29 -28.67
C THR A 357 -6.03 8.17 -29.03
N THR A 358 -6.69 8.30 -30.18
CA THR A 358 -7.66 7.33 -30.69
C THR A 358 -6.98 6.39 -31.68
N LEU A 359 -7.16 5.09 -31.49
CA LEU A 359 -6.64 4.05 -32.38
C LEU A 359 -7.54 3.86 -33.60
N GLY A 360 -7.03 3.23 -34.66
CA GLY A 360 -7.82 2.87 -35.85
C GLY A 360 -9.06 1.99 -35.58
N CYS A 361 -9.12 1.33 -34.42
CA CYS A 361 -10.30 0.59 -33.96
C CYS A 361 -11.35 1.46 -33.24
N GLY A 362 -11.12 2.77 -33.10
CA GLY A 362 -12.05 3.72 -32.49
C GLY A 362 -11.90 3.93 -30.97
N HIS A 363 -11.03 3.18 -30.30
CA HIS A 363 -10.81 3.33 -28.85
C HIS A 363 -9.77 4.39 -28.52
N THR A 364 -10.04 5.21 -27.50
CA THR A 364 -9.21 6.34 -27.07
C THR A 364 -8.50 6.06 -25.76
N PHE A 365 -7.24 6.48 -25.66
CA PHE A 365 -6.36 6.27 -24.51
C PHE A 365 -5.41 7.46 -24.32
N CYS A 366 -4.74 7.57 -23.18
CA CYS A 366 -3.61 8.49 -23.04
C CYS A 366 -2.47 8.07 -23.98
N ALA A 367 -1.76 9.04 -24.58
CA ALA A 367 -0.61 8.76 -25.42
C ALA A 367 0.44 7.87 -24.70
N GLN A 368 0.69 8.15 -23.42
CA GLN A 368 1.64 7.37 -22.63
C GLN A 368 1.16 5.93 -22.37
N CYS A 369 -0.13 5.71 -22.15
CA CYS A 369 -0.69 4.38 -21.95
C CYS A 369 -0.56 3.50 -23.21
N LEU A 370 -0.67 4.10 -24.39
CA LEU A 370 -0.45 3.40 -25.66
C LEU A 370 1.03 3.09 -25.88
N GLU A 371 1.92 4.02 -25.54
CA GLU A 371 3.37 3.83 -25.61
C GLU A 371 3.81 2.66 -24.73
N ASP A 372 3.30 2.58 -23.50
CA ASP A 372 3.59 1.50 -22.56
C ASP A 372 3.04 0.15 -23.06
N THR A 373 1.84 0.16 -23.66
CA THR A 373 1.25 -1.04 -24.30
C THR A 373 2.14 -1.55 -25.43
N ARG A 374 2.60 -0.65 -26.31
CA ARG A 374 3.48 -0.98 -27.44
C ARG A 374 4.83 -1.57 -27.00
N ARG A 375 5.36 -1.12 -25.86
CA ARG A 375 6.62 -1.62 -25.28
C ARG A 375 6.48 -2.94 -24.54
N SER A 376 5.30 -3.26 -24.04
CA SER A 376 5.03 -4.50 -23.31
C SER A 376 4.77 -5.71 -24.21
N SER A 377 4.46 -5.47 -25.49
CA SER A 377 4.20 -6.52 -26.48
C SER A 377 5.34 -6.58 -27.50
N ASP A 378 6.30 -7.48 -27.29
CA ASP A 378 7.38 -7.75 -28.27
C ASP A 378 6.87 -8.32 -29.61
N LYS A 379 5.58 -8.71 -29.66
CA LYS A 379 4.89 -9.23 -30.84
C LYS A 379 3.58 -8.47 -31.02
N CYS A 380 3.49 -7.68 -32.11
CA CYS A 380 2.32 -6.93 -32.59
C CYS A 380 1.52 -6.15 -31.52
N PRO A 381 1.60 -4.80 -31.48
CA PRO A 381 0.85 -4.02 -30.51
C PRO A 381 -0.67 -4.13 -30.73
N MET A 382 -1.40 -4.51 -29.69
CA MET A 382 -2.85 -4.73 -29.71
C MET A 382 -3.58 -3.67 -28.88
N CYS A 383 -4.80 -3.29 -29.28
CA CYS A 383 -5.66 -2.40 -28.53
C CYS A 383 -6.01 -2.98 -27.14
N PRO A 384 -5.80 -2.26 -26.03
CA PRO A 384 -6.12 -2.76 -24.68
C PRO A 384 -7.60 -3.09 -24.44
N MET A 385 -8.53 -2.50 -25.21
CA MET A 385 -9.97 -2.72 -25.02
C MET A 385 -10.54 -3.85 -25.89
N CYS A 386 -10.19 -3.89 -27.18
CA CYS A 386 -10.78 -4.85 -28.13
C CYS A 386 -9.77 -5.82 -28.76
N ARG A 387 -8.49 -5.70 -28.41
CA ARG A 387 -7.39 -6.52 -28.96
C ARG A 387 -7.25 -6.45 -30.48
N ALA A 388 -7.79 -5.43 -31.16
CA ALA A 388 -7.49 -5.19 -32.56
C ALA A 388 -6.01 -4.77 -32.73
N VAL A 389 -5.36 -5.20 -33.82
CA VAL A 389 -3.99 -4.78 -34.14
C VAL A 389 -3.95 -3.26 -34.33
N ILE A 390 -2.98 -2.60 -33.70
CA ILE A 390 -2.81 -1.16 -33.81
C ILE A 390 -2.15 -0.84 -35.15
N THR A 391 -2.96 -0.51 -36.15
CA THR A 391 -2.50 -0.12 -37.50
C THR A 391 -2.27 1.39 -37.62
N SER A 392 -3.00 2.20 -36.86
CA SER A 392 -2.87 3.67 -36.83
C SER A 392 -3.29 4.23 -35.46
N SER A 393 -2.81 5.43 -35.14
CA SER A 393 -3.15 6.17 -33.92
C SER A 393 -3.16 7.67 -34.21
N THR A 394 -4.25 8.36 -33.86
CA THR A 394 -4.45 9.77 -34.13
C THR A 394 -4.70 10.52 -32.83
N HIS A 395 -4.00 11.63 -32.64
CA HIS A 395 -4.19 12.50 -31.48
C HIS A 395 -5.45 13.36 -31.63
N SER A 396 -6.35 13.30 -30.64
CA SER A 396 -7.59 14.07 -30.64
C SER A 396 -7.39 15.41 -29.96
N VAL A 397 -7.10 16.44 -30.76
CA VAL A 397 -6.97 17.83 -30.27
C VAL A 397 -8.28 18.34 -29.67
N THR A 398 -9.43 17.89 -30.20
CA THR A 398 -10.75 18.26 -29.69
C THR A 398 -10.99 17.76 -28.27
N LEU A 399 -10.64 16.48 -27.98
CA LEU A 399 -10.79 15.94 -26.63
C LEU A 399 -9.87 16.65 -25.63
N ASP A 400 -8.64 16.94 -26.02
CA ASP A 400 -7.73 17.72 -25.19
C ASP A 400 -8.25 19.14 -24.90
N ASN A 401 -8.90 19.79 -25.88
CA ASN A 401 -9.51 21.12 -25.69
C ASN A 401 -10.70 21.07 -24.72
N ILE A 402 -11.56 20.05 -24.85
CA ILE A 402 -12.70 19.83 -23.95
C ILE A 402 -12.19 19.58 -22.52
N ILE A 403 -11.19 18.72 -22.36
CA ILE A 403 -10.56 18.42 -21.06
C ILE A 403 -10.00 19.70 -20.41
N ARG A 404 -9.29 20.54 -21.18
CA ARG A 404 -8.79 21.82 -20.67
C ARG A 404 -9.92 22.77 -20.25
N SER A 405 -11.02 22.80 -21.00
CA SER A 405 -12.20 23.61 -20.63
C SER A 405 -12.87 23.12 -19.35
N VAL A 406 -12.98 21.80 -19.18
CA VAL A 406 -13.56 21.17 -17.98
C VAL A 406 -12.68 21.39 -16.75
N LEU A 407 -11.36 21.36 -16.91
CA LEU A 407 -10.41 21.71 -15.84
C LEU A 407 -10.41 23.19 -15.46
N ALA A 408 -10.63 24.08 -16.43
CA ALA A 408 -10.68 25.52 -16.17
C ALA A 408 -11.99 25.99 -15.54
N SER A 409 -13.02 25.13 -15.54
CA SER A 409 -14.36 25.42 -15.01
C SER A 409 -14.62 24.80 -13.63
N GLN A 410 -13.61 24.15 -13.04
CA GLN A 410 -13.58 23.62 -11.67
C GLN A 410 -12.60 24.44 -10.84
#